data_AF-A0AAU1BCB1-F1
#
_entry.id   AF-A0AAU1BCB1-F1
#
_cell.length_a   1.000
_cell.length_b   1.000
_cell.length_c   1.000
_cell.angle_alpha   90.00
_cell.angle_beta   90.00
_cell.angle_gamma   90.00
#
_symmetry.space_group_name_H-M   'P 1'
#
loop_
_entity.id
_entity.type
_entity.pdbx_description
1 polymer ?
#
loop_
_entity_poly.entity_id
_entity_poly.type
_entity_poly.pdbx_seq_one_letter_code
_entity_poly.pdbx_strand_id
1 'polypeptide(L)'
;MTRVDQGIGDIGDADELIAWAAAAQLARLDEDHKISNRAVARACGIDPANLANALHRDHQRLNDERLRQLDEAICALAPEMEDTGGLTSLSLRLRGLTDRRSLVAHVPCSWTSEMLLVPPATEFDVLIQASALLTMFMAVDNSKSERDGIRAIRQHYSGQMSKLVDQLIMIGASPPTPRNTDALALVGGLAKYSFGTTKDHLQHALQTMPLGFRMWRTVTALVQLSKTNPGLAGRVGAWVHHLLDEADRLRLVSVYPGRSLELELAIAVPPEWSPPGERDWVHQLLLARARNTTATIRERGTAAHGLWQRMLVYDPAHSGKGKDELDPLIQEFQSPEARPDAAAGLQWIAVTLQHVLDNNVAICNDWPTINQPWLHTVNDAADSLNEEFIPRHIQSGAQTLFRHALLQNAGVERREAIDTLVAGGWTESIVNALGNVLTNEKTEAWLRIRALFALGFLQHRDLAAAQILTTAFHEAFEKITRSDPTATSSEISEMHAVLFAMGDCFGAESRSREAHNAREQVKADIANDLRHLIIHGETDASRSFLIARAAAYMLTATASDRPQRETLDISEELLRHLSEHHADATTKRFCDWALNFRFESETGRVRPLLHAAW
;
A
#
# COMPACT_ATOMS: atom_id res chain seq x y z
N MET A 1 35.94 4.38 -0.49
CA MET A 1 35.54 2.96 -0.40
C MET A 1 34.75 2.68 -1.67
N THR A 2 35.09 1.62 -2.39
CA THR A 2 34.31 1.17 -3.54
C THR A 2 32.92 0.79 -3.04
N ARG A 3 31.87 1.42 -3.56
CA ARG A 3 30.49 1.08 -3.17
C ARG A 3 30.16 -0.32 -3.72
N VAL A 4 29.52 -1.13 -2.89
CA VAL A 4 29.12 -2.51 -3.23
C VAL A 4 27.93 -2.45 -4.16
N ASP A 5 27.91 -3.29 -5.18
CA ASP A 5 26.74 -3.44 -6.04
C ASP A 5 25.57 -4.04 -5.25
N GLN A 6 24.43 -3.36 -5.28
CA GLN A 6 23.18 -3.66 -4.59
C GLN A 6 22.17 -4.13 -5.63
N GLY A 7 22.44 -5.24 -6.30
CA GLY A 7 21.38 -5.93 -7.04
C GLY A 7 20.30 -6.44 -6.09
N ILE A 8 19.20 -6.96 -6.63
CA ILE A 8 18.23 -7.75 -5.88
C ILE A 8 18.07 -9.07 -6.64
N GLY A 9 18.36 -10.18 -5.96
CA GLY A 9 18.25 -11.54 -6.48
C GLY A 9 16.97 -12.24 -6.05
N ASP A 10 16.42 -11.87 -4.89
CA ASP A 10 15.16 -12.40 -4.38
C ASP A 10 14.28 -11.26 -3.83
N ILE A 11 13.14 -11.00 -4.46
CA ILE A 11 12.20 -9.98 -3.98
C ILE A 11 11.53 -10.38 -2.66
N GLY A 12 11.53 -11.67 -2.33
CA GLY A 12 11.04 -12.18 -1.04
C GLY A 12 12.05 -12.04 0.10
N ASP A 13 13.31 -11.66 -0.17
CA ASP A 13 14.33 -11.47 0.87
C ASP A 13 14.29 -10.04 1.41
N ALA A 14 13.65 -9.89 2.57
CA ALA A 14 13.57 -8.63 3.29
C ALA A 14 14.95 -7.98 3.56
N ASP A 15 16.01 -8.76 3.75
CA ASP A 15 17.33 -8.23 4.05
C ASP A 15 18.00 -7.63 2.81
N GLU A 16 17.80 -8.21 1.62
CA GLU A 16 18.25 -7.62 0.35
C GLU A 16 17.55 -6.28 0.08
N LEU A 17 16.23 -6.23 0.27
CA LEU A 17 15.43 -5.02 0.07
C LEU A 17 15.84 -3.88 1.02
N ILE A 18 16.08 -4.21 2.30
CA ILE A 18 16.52 -3.22 3.30
C ILE A 18 17.94 -2.75 3.03
N ALA A 19 18.85 -3.65 2.64
CA ALA A 19 20.22 -3.27 2.28
C ALA A 19 20.24 -2.35 1.06
N TRP A 20 19.43 -2.63 0.04
CA TRP A 20 19.26 -1.75 -1.12
C TRP A 20 18.75 -0.37 -0.72
N ALA A 21 17.66 -0.30 0.07
CA ALA A 21 17.09 0.98 0.48
C ALA A 21 18.06 1.82 1.33
N ALA A 22 18.78 1.18 2.26
CA ALA A 22 19.79 1.84 3.06
C ALA A 22 20.95 2.37 2.20
N ALA A 23 21.46 1.56 1.27
CA ALA A 23 22.50 1.99 0.34
C ALA A 23 22.03 3.13 -0.57
N ALA A 24 20.78 3.11 -1.00
CA ALA A 24 20.17 4.14 -1.84
C ALA A 24 20.06 5.49 -1.11
N GLN A 25 19.64 5.51 0.16
CA GLN A 25 19.63 6.74 0.96
C GLN A 25 21.05 7.27 1.21
N LEU A 26 22.01 6.40 1.52
CA LEU A 26 23.42 6.79 1.70
C LEU A 26 24.02 7.37 0.41
N ALA A 27 23.61 6.84 -0.75
CA ALA A 27 24.05 7.35 -2.04
C ALA A 27 23.57 8.78 -2.28
N ARG A 28 22.29 9.06 -2.01
CA ARG A 28 21.73 10.42 -2.10
C ARG A 28 22.41 11.40 -1.15
N LEU A 29 22.66 11.01 0.11
CA LEU A 29 23.37 11.86 1.07
C LEU A 29 24.73 12.33 0.56
N ASP A 30 25.47 11.44 -0.09
CA ASP A 30 26.78 11.78 -0.65
C ASP A 30 26.66 12.60 -1.95
N GLU A 31 25.64 12.36 -2.77
CA GLU A 31 25.46 13.03 -4.05
C GLU A 31 24.85 14.42 -3.89
N ASP A 32 23.78 14.55 -3.12
CA ASP A 32 23.01 15.79 -2.94
C ASP A 32 23.63 16.68 -1.85
N HIS A 33 24.11 16.08 -0.76
CA HIS A 33 24.58 16.81 0.43
C HIS A 33 26.08 16.68 0.71
N LYS A 34 26.81 15.91 -0.10
CA LYS A 34 28.26 15.63 0.08
C LYS A 34 28.59 15.02 1.45
N ILE A 35 27.65 14.26 2.03
CA ILE A 35 27.79 13.58 3.30
C ILE A 35 28.25 12.14 3.05
N SER A 36 29.53 11.87 3.34
CA SER A 36 30.11 10.53 3.14
C SER A 36 29.55 9.48 4.11
N ASN A 37 29.55 8.20 3.71
CA ASN A 37 29.20 7.06 4.58
C ASN A 37 30.01 7.01 5.89
N ARG A 38 31.26 7.54 5.89
CA ARG A 38 32.08 7.63 7.11
C ARG A 38 31.52 8.63 8.11
N ALA A 39 30.92 9.73 7.64
CA ALA A 39 30.26 10.70 8.50
C ALA A 39 29.00 10.09 9.12
N VAL A 40 28.18 9.40 8.31
CA VAL A 40 26.99 8.68 8.79
C VAL A 40 27.35 7.61 9.82
N ALA A 41 28.33 6.76 9.53
CA ALA A 41 28.79 5.73 10.47
C ALA A 41 29.23 6.31 11.82
N ARG A 42 29.97 7.43 11.81
CA ARG A 42 30.38 8.13 13.04
C ARG A 42 29.17 8.67 13.82
N ALA A 43 28.18 9.22 13.13
CA ALA A 43 26.96 9.71 13.77
C ALA A 43 26.13 8.57 14.39
N CYS A 44 26.09 7.40 13.77
CA CYS A 44 25.50 6.19 14.35
C CYS A 44 26.35 5.57 15.49
N GLY A 45 27.57 6.04 15.72
CA GLY A 45 28.50 5.43 16.68
C GLY A 45 29.05 4.06 16.26
N ILE A 46 29.03 3.75 14.95
CA ILE A 46 29.54 2.49 14.39
C ILE A 46 30.82 2.70 13.59
N ASP A 47 31.68 1.69 13.54
CA ASP A 47 32.85 1.73 12.67
C ASP A 47 32.43 1.76 11.18
N PRO A 48 33.03 2.61 10.33
CA PRO A 48 32.68 2.69 8.92
C PRO A 48 32.83 1.37 8.14
N ALA A 49 33.77 0.49 8.52
CA ALA A 49 33.90 -0.82 7.92
C ALA A 49 32.74 -1.73 8.33
N ASN A 50 32.24 -1.60 9.57
CA ASN A 50 31.05 -2.34 10.01
C ASN A 50 29.79 -1.90 9.27
N LEU A 51 29.62 -0.59 9.00
CA LEU A 51 28.52 -0.11 8.17
C LEU A 51 28.62 -0.68 6.74
N ALA A 52 29.80 -0.62 6.13
CA ALA A 52 29.99 -1.19 4.79
C ALA A 52 29.73 -2.70 4.77
N ASN A 53 30.20 -3.44 5.77
CA ASN A 53 29.94 -4.87 5.92
C ASN A 53 28.46 -5.18 6.17
N ALA A 54 27.71 -4.31 6.82
CA ALA A 54 26.28 -4.48 7.03
C ALA A 54 25.45 -4.23 5.76
N LEU A 55 26.02 -3.51 4.78
CA LEU A 55 25.45 -3.33 3.45
C LEU A 55 25.87 -4.48 2.50
N HIS A 56 26.78 -5.37 2.92
CA HIS A 56 27.13 -6.57 2.18
C HIS A 56 26.19 -7.72 2.54
N ARG A 57 25.68 -8.42 1.52
CA ARG A 57 24.74 -9.55 1.67
C ARG A 57 25.27 -10.69 2.53
N ASP A 58 26.58 -10.94 2.51
CA ASP A 58 27.19 -12.15 3.08
C ASP A 58 27.71 -12.02 4.52
N HIS A 59 27.59 -10.85 5.15
CA HIS A 59 28.41 -10.54 6.34
C HIS A 59 27.61 -10.21 7.60
N GLN A 60 26.70 -9.23 7.59
CA GLN A 60 25.85 -8.92 8.76
C GLN A 60 24.52 -8.26 8.36
N ARG A 61 23.41 -8.82 8.84
CA ARG A 61 22.08 -8.22 8.69
C ARG A 61 21.98 -6.87 9.40
N LEU A 62 21.33 -5.90 8.75
CA LEU A 62 20.87 -4.66 9.39
C LEU A 62 19.65 -4.96 10.27
N ASN A 63 19.87 -5.14 11.57
CA ASN A 63 18.79 -5.30 12.54
C ASN A 63 18.08 -3.97 12.83
N ASP A 64 16.92 -4.03 13.48
CA ASP A 64 16.05 -2.87 13.65
C ASP A 64 16.68 -1.75 14.48
N GLU A 65 17.52 -2.09 15.47
CA GLU A 65 18.27 -1.09 16.24
C GLU A 65 19.29 -0.33 15.39
N ARG A 66 20.02 -1.02 14.50
CA ARG A 66 20.95 -0.37 13.56
C ARG A 66 20.21 0.48 12.53
N LEU A 67 19.05 0.02 12.07
CA LEU A 67 18.22 0.79 11.14
C LEU A 67 17.69 2.07 11.80
N ARG A 68 17.25 1.99 13.07
CA ARG A 68 16.87 3.17 13.85
C ARG A 68 18.02 4.18 13.99
N GLN A 69 19.22 3.70 14.33
CA GLN A 69 20.41 4.54 14.43
C GLN A 69 20.80 5.17 13.07
N LEU A 70 20.58 4.46 11.97
CA LEU A 70 20.78 4.99 10.62
C LEU A 70 19.74 6.06 10.29
N ASP A 71 18.45 5.80 10.52
CA ASP A 71 17.38 6.79 10.31
C ASP A 71 17.66 8.07 11.12
N GLU A 72 18.00 7.94 12.41
CA GLU A 72 18.35 9.07 13.29
C GLU A 72 19.55 9.87 12.76
N ALA A 73 20.61 9.18 12.32
CA ALA A 73 21.80 9.83 11.78
C ALA A 73 21.54 10.52 10.43
N ILE A 74 20.80 9.87 9.53
CA ILE A 74 20.45 10.42 8.20
C ILE A 74 19.63 11.70 8.38
N CYS A 75 18.55 11.63 9.17
CA CYS A 75 17.69 12.78 9.43
C CYS A 75 18.42 13.92 10.17
N ALA A 76 19.37 13.60 11.06
CA ALA A 76 20.15 14.63 11.76
C ALA A 76 21.20 15.30 10.86
N LEU A 77 21.80 14.56 9.93
CA LEU A 77 22.85 15.06 9.05
C LEU A 77 22.29 15.80 7.83
N ALA A 78 21.10 15.43 7.35
CA ALA A 78 20.43 16.09 6.22
C ALA A 78 18.94 16.35 6.51
N PRO A 79 18.62 17.28 7.44
CA PRO A 79 17.24 17.53 7.86
C PRO A 79 16.34 18.12 6.78
N GLU A 80 16.92 18.69 5.71
CA GLU A 80 16.19 19.25 4.57
C GLU A 80 15.88 18.21 3.49
N MET A 81 16.40 16.99 3.62
CA MET A 81 16.26 15.95 2.61
C MET A 81 14.90 15.26 2.74
N GLU A 82 13.97 15.61 1.85
CA GLU A 82 12.66 14.96 1.76
C GLU A 82 12.80 13.47 1.39
N ASP A 83 11.85 12.65 1.86
CA ASP A 83 11.81 11.19 1.64
C ASP A 83 13.04 10.42 2.15
N THR A 84 13.64 10.90 3.23
CA THR A 84 14.63 10.16 4.03
C THR A 84 14.16 9.85 5.43
N GLY A 85 14.79 8.83 6.02
CA GLY A 85 14.27 8.20 7.22
C GLY A 85 13.06 7.32 6.88
N GLY A 86 12.96 6.17 7.53
CA GLY A 86 11.91 5.19 7.28
C GLY A 86 12.45 3.82 6.87
N LEU A 87 13.75 3.58 7.02
CA LEU A 87 14.32 2.24 6.92
C LEU A 87 13.75 1.32 8.02
N THR A 88 13.49 1.87 9.20
CA THR A 88 12.81 1.17 10.29
C THR A 88 11.36 0.81 9.91
N SER A 89 10.61 1.75 9.32
CA SER A 89 9.26 1.50 8.81
C SER A 89 9.26 0.49 7.66
N LEU A 90 10.26 0.52 6.76
CA LEU A 90 10.45 -0.52 5.74
C LEU A 90 10.69 -1.88 6.37
N SER A 91 11.62 -1.97 7.32
CA SER A 91 11.94 -3.21 8.03
C SER A 91 10.71 -3.86 8.63
N LEU A 92 9.87 -3.04 9.27
CA LEU A 92 8.62 -3.50 9.85
C LEU A 92 7.62 -4.02 8.81
N ARG A 93 7.56 -3.41 7.63
CA ARG A 93 6.68 -3.87 6.54
C ARG A 93 7.12 -5.23 6.00
N LEU A 94 8.43 -5.45 5.86
CA LEU A 94 9.01 -6.65 5.27
C LEU A 94 9.16 -7.82 6.27
N ARG A 95 9.63 -7.54 7.48
CA ARG A 95 9.91 -8.55 8.52
C ARG A 95 8.79 -8.70 9.55
N GLY A 96 7.77 -7.83 9.48
CA GLY A 96 6.71 -7.74 10.46
C GLY A 96 7.18 -7.17 11.81
N LEU A 97 6.28 -7.20 12.78
CA LEU A 97 6.45 -6.69 14.16
C LEU A 97 7.26 -7.64 15.07
N THR A 98 8.34 -8.22 14.54
CA THR A 98 9.17 -9.20 15.27
C THR A 98 10.00 -8.52 16.38
N ASP A 99 10.61 -7.36 16.13
CA ASP A 99 11.19 -6.49 17.16
C ASP A 99 10.30 -5.26 17.39
N ARG A 100 9.57 -5.28 18.51
CA ARG A 100 8.56 -4.26 18.85
C ARG A 100 9.16 -2.93 19.27
N ARG A 101 10.46 -2.87 19.55
CA ARG A 101 11.14 -1.64 19.98
C ARG A 101 11.28 -0.64 18.83
N SER A 102 11.23 -1.12 17.58
CA SER A 102 11.35 -0.32 16.35
C SER A 102 10.27 0.75 16.16
N LEU A 103 9.05 0.51 16.68
CA LEU A 103 7.92 1.44 16.55
C LEU A 103 7.77 2.44 17.69
N VAL A 104 8.54 2.28 18.76
CA VAL A 104 8.25 2.97 20.01
C VAL A 104 9.01 4.29 20.06
N ALA A 105 8.27 5.40 20.00
CA ALA A 105 8.81 6.69 20.38
C ALA A 105 9.35 6.62 21.83
N HIS A 106 10.63 6.98 22.00
CA HIS A 106 11.26 7.08 23.32
C HIS A 106 10.75 8.32 24.06
N VAL A 107 9.55 8.22 24.60
CA VAL A 107 8.94 9.25 25.45
C VAL A 107 9.32 9.00 26.91
N PRO A 108 9.79 10.02 27.67
CA PRO A 108 9.99 9.89 29.11
C PRO A 108 8.72 9.37 29.80
N CYS A 109 8.86 8.38 30.69
CA CYS A 109 7.70 7.73 31.31
C CYS A 109 6.79 8.72 32.08
N SER A 110 7.37 9.78 32.65
CA SER A 110 6.63 10.84 33.33
C SER A 110 5.68 11.61 32.40
N TRP A 111 5.99 11.69 31.11
CA TRP A 111 5.18 12.41 30.13
C TRP A 111 4.07 11.54 29.54
N THR A 112 4.23 10.21 29.56
CA THR A 112 3.29 9.30 28.91
C THR A 112 1.86 9.47 29.43
N SER A 113 1.67 9.56 30.75
CA SER A 113 0.34 9.76 31.34
C SER A 113 -0.27 11.12 30.97
N GLU A 114 0.54 12.17 30.92
CA GLU A 114 0.07 13.51 30.56
C GLU A 114 -0.31 13.58 29.07
N MET A 115 0.53 13.00 28.20
CA MET A 115 0.30 12.97 26.76
C MET A 115 -0.97 12.21 26.38
N LEU A 116 -1.27 11.09 27.06
CA LEU A 116 -2.49 10.32 26.82
C LEU A 116 -3.78 11.04 27.27
N LEU A 117 -3.67 12.09 28.09
CA LEU A 117 -4.81 12.89 28.54
C LEU A 117 -5.09 14.10 27.63
N VAL A 118 -4.10 14.52 26.83
CA VAL A 118 -4.24 15.65 25.90
C VAL A 118 -4.87 15.15 24.59
N PRO A 119 -5.99 15.73 24.12
CA PRO A 119 -6.54 15.39 22.81
C PRO A 119 -5.52 15.64 21.69
N PRO A 120 -5.28 14.69 20.78
CA PRO A 120 -4.33 14.87 19.69
C PRO A 120 -4.86 15.91 18.69
N ALA A 121 -4.00 16.82 18.24
CA ALA A 121 -4.34 17.83 17.25
C ALA A 121 -3.95 17.41 15.82
N THR A 122 -2.99 16.48 15.70
CA THR A 122 -2.41 16.04 14.44
C THR A 122 -2.25 14.53 14.38
N GLU A 123 -2.01 13.98 13.18
CA GLU A 123 -1.70 12.55 12.99
C GLU A 123 -0.45 12.14 13.80
N PHE A 124 0.54 13.03 13.90
CA PHE A 124 1.75 12.79 14.70
C PHE A 124 1.43 12.60 16.18
N ASP A 125 0.54 13.42 16.73
CA ASP A 125 0.14 13.31 18.14
C ASP A 125 -0.49 11.94 18.40
N VAL A 126 -1.32 11.45 17.49
CA VAL A 126 -1.93 10.11 17.58
C VAL A 126 -0.86 9.01 17.56
N LEU A 127 0.07 9.07 16.61
CA LEU A 127 1.15 8.07 16.49
C LEU A 127 2.04 8.05 17.73
N ILE A 128 2.39 9.21 18.27
CA ILE A 128 3.22 9.33 19.48
C ILE A 128 2.45 8.83 20.70
N GLN A 129 1.17 9.17 20.85
CA GLN A 129 0.33 8.68 21.95
C GLN A 129 0.17 7.15 21.90
N ALA A 130 -0.09 6.59 20.72
CA ALA A 130 -0.16 5.14 20.53
C ALA A 130 1.17 4.45 20.85
N SER A 131 2.28 5.04 20.41
CA SER A 131 3.62 4.55 20.74
C SER A 131 3.89 4.57 22.25
N ALA A 132 3.56 5.67 22.93
CA ALA A 132 3.74 5.80 24.37
C ALA A 132 2.91 4.79 25.16
N LEU A 133 1.66 4.54 24.73
CA LEU A 133 0.80 3.50 25.31
C LEU A 133 1.40 2.09 25.10
N LEU A 134 1.95 1.80 23.92
CA LEU A 134 2.65 0.54 23.66
C LEU A 134 3.89 0.36 24.55
N THR A 135 4.66 1.42 24.80
CA THR A 135 5.79 1.40 25.74
C THR A 135 5.37 0.93 27.11
N MET A 136 4.23 1.44 27.63
CA MET A 136 3.71 1.04 28.94
C MET A 136 3.37 -0.45 28.97
N PHE A 137 2.71 -0.95 27.94
CA PHE A 137 2.40 -2.37 27.83
C PHE A 137 3.67 -3.22 27.79
N MET A 138 4.65 -2.85 26.94
CA MET A 138 5.91 -3.57 26.79
C MET A 138 6.77 -3.58 28.06
N ALA A 139 6.74 -2.51 28.86
CA ALA A 139 7.45 -2.46 30.13
C ALA A 139 6.91 -3.50 31.13
N VAL A 140 5.58 -3.70 31.14
CA VAL A 140 4.91 -4.67 32.01
C VAL A 140 4.97 -6.10 31.47
N ASP A 141 4.98 -6.26 30.15
CA ASP A 141 5.10 -7.53 29.42
C ASP A 141 6.35 -8.33 29.84
N ASN A 142 7.40 -7.63 30.29
CA ASN A 142 8.65 -8.24 30.76
C ASN A 142 8.69 -8.48 32.28
N SER A 143 7.59 -8.27 33.00
CA SER A 143 7.54 -8.34 34.47
C SER A 143 6.89 -9.64 34.98
N LYS A 144 7.21 -10.03 36.23
CA LYS A 144 6.58 -11.20 36.89
C LYS A 144 5.06 -11.05 37.11
N SER A 145 4.54 -9.83 37.01
CA SER A 145 3.12 -9.49 37.20
C SER A 145 2.43 -9.09 35.90
N GLU A 146 2.94 -9.59 34.75
CA GLU A 146 2.49 -9.30 33.40
C GLU A 146 0.95 -9.21 33.28
N ARG A 147 0.23 -10.25 33.68
CA ARG A 147 -1.23 -10.33 33.49
C ARG A 147 -1.99 -9.24 34.25
N ASP A 148 -1.63 -9.00 35.51
CA ASP A 148 -2.32 -8.03 36.35
C ASP A 148 -1.93 -6.59 35.97
N GLY A 149 -0.68 -6.36 35.60
CA GLY A 149 -0.23 -5.06 35.12
C GLY A 149 -0.82 -4.69 33.76
N ILE A 150 -0.87 -5.62 32.78
CA ILE A 150 -1.55 -5.38 31.49
C ILE A 150 -3.03 -5.11 31.73
N ARG A 151 -3.68 -5.87 32.62
CA ARG A 151 -5.09 -5.63 32.99
C ARG A 151 -5.28 -4.23 33.60
N ALA A 152 -4.41 -3.82 34.51
CA ALA A 152 -4.49 -2.50 35.15
C ALA A 152 -4.34 -1.36 34.12
N ILE A 153 -3.37 -1.45 33.21
CA ILE A 153 -3.19 -0.46 32.13
C ILE A 153 -4.44 -0.41 31.24
N ARG A 154 -4.97 -1.56 30.82
CA ARG A 154 -6.18 -1.63 29.99
C ARG A 154 -7.40 -1.02 30.66
N GLN A 155 -7.59 -1.26 31.95
CA GLN A 155 -8.70 -0.69 32.70
C GLN A 155 -8.55 0.82 32.84
N HIS A 156 -7.35 1.28 33.20
CA HIS A 156 -7.05 2.69 33.42
C HIS A 156 -7.19 3.53 32.14
N TYR A 157 -6.68 3.04 31.00
CA TYR A 157 -6.67 3.76 29.72
C TYR A 157 -7.70 3.24 28.70
N SER A 158 -8.76 2.55 29.15
CA SER A 158 -9.75 1.93 28.26
C SER A 158 -10.38 2.91 27.25
N GLY A 159 -10.78 4.10 27.71
CA GLY A 159 -11.38 5.13 26.85
C GLY A 159 -10.39 5.74 25.86
N GLN A 160 -9.16 6.03 26.30
CA GLN A 160 -8.09 6.56 25.46
C GLN A 160 -7.68 5.54 24.39
N MET A 161 -7.55 4.27 24.77
CA MET A 161 -7.21 3.20 23.84
C MET A 161 -8.26 3.02 22.76
N SER A 162 -9.55 3.07 23.11
CA SER A 162 -10.64 2.99 22.13
C SER A 162 -10.56 4.14 21.11
N LYS A 163 -10.42 5.39 21.58
CA LYS A 163 -10.25 6.57 20.71
C LYS A 163 -9.01 6.48 19.83
N LEU A 164 -7.88 6.07 20.40
CA LEU A 164 -6.62 5.91 19.65
C LEU A 164 -6.75 4.87 18.54
N VAL A 165 -7.45 3.75 18.79
CA VAL A 165 -7.69 2.74 17.75
C VAL A 165 -8.53 3.32 16.61
N ASP A 166 -9.61 4.05 16.88
CA ASP A 166 -10.41 4.71 15.84
C ASP A 166 -9.60 5.73 15.03
N GLN A 167 -8.79 6.54 15.70
CA GLN A 167 -7.92 7.52 15.06
C GLN A 167 -6.84 6.86 14.19
N LEU A 168 -6.21 5.80 14.66
CA LEU A 168 -5.22 5.05 13.89
C LEU A 168 -5.87 4.33 12.69
N ILE A 169 -7.11 3.85 12.82
CA ILE A 169 -7.90 3.30 11.71
C ILE A 169 -8.14 4.38 10.64
N MET A 170 -8.54 5.59 11.06
CA MET A 170 -8.74 6.72 10.15
C MET A 170 -7.44 7.13 9.43
N ILE A 171 -6.33 7.22 10.17
CA ILE A 171 -5.02 7.49 9.59
C ILE A 171 -4.66 6.37 8.61
N GLY A 172 -4.74 5.11 9.02
CA GLY A 172 -4.43 3.97 8.15
C GLY A 172 -5.30 3.86 6.88
N ALA A 173 -6.52 4.41 6.90
CA ALA A 173 -7.43 4.43 5.76
C ALA A 173 -7.18 5.60 4.78
N SER A 174 -6.40 6.60 5.18
CA SER A 174 -6.12 7.80 4.38
C SER A 174 -5.16 7.50 3.20
N PRO A 175 -4.91 8.44 2.27
CA PRO A 175 -3.91 8.28 1.20
C PRO A 175 -2.60 7.68 1.73
N PRO A 176 -1.94 6.77 1.01
CA PRO A 176 -0.77 6.07 1.50
C PRO A 176 0.34 7.07 1.79
N THR A 177 0.83 7.05 3.03
CA THR A 177 2.14 7.59 3.41
C THR A 177 2.87 6.62 4.32
N PRO A 178 4.20 6.78 4.54
CA PRO A 178 4.91 6.00 5.55
C PRO A 178 4.18 6.02 6.90
N ARG A 179 3.68 7.18 7.32
CA ARG A 179 2.94 7.38 8.58
C ARG A 179 1.63 6.60 8.63
N ASN A 180 0.89 6.60 7.52
CA ASN A 180 -0.37 5.84 7.45
C ASN A 180 -0.10 4.35 7.57
N THR A 181 1.04 3.87 7.06
CA THR A 181 1.43 2.47 7.22
C THR A 181 1.90 2.17 8.65
N ASP A 182 2.66 3.07 9.28
CA ASP A 182 3.04 2.97 10.69
C ASP A 182 1.79 2.94 11.60
N ALA A 183 0.75 3.69 11.27
CA ALA A 183 -0.53 3.64 11.99
C ALA A 183 -1.13 2.23 11.99
N LEU A 184 -1.15 1.55 10.83
CA LEU A 184 -1.64 0.17 10.72
C LEU A 184 -0.82 -0.78 11.60
N ALA A 185 0.49 -0.58 11.65
CA ALA A 185 1.39 -1.37 12.49
C ALA A 185 1.15 -1.13 13.99
N LEU A 186 0.92 0.12 14.40
CA LEU A 186 0.59 0.49 15.78
C LEU A 186 -0.77 -0.10 16.22
N VAL A 187 -1.77 -0.13 15.34
CA VAL A 187 -3.04 -0.85 15.60
C VAL A 187 -2.75 -2.34 15.85
N GLY A 188 -1.91 -2.94 15.01
CA GLY A 188 -1.43 -4.31 15.18
C GLY A 188 -0.78 -4.55 16.55
N GLY A 189 0.13 -3.66 16.95
CA GLY A 189 0.79 -3.69 18.25
C GLY A 189 -0.18 -3.60 19.42
N LEU A 190 -1.17 -2.69 19.35
CA LEU A 190 -2.16 -2.50 20.42
C LEU A 190 -3.10 -3.69 20.54
N ALA A 191 -3.46 -4.32 19.43
CA ALA A 191 -4.32 -5.51 19.43
C ALA A 191 -3.70 -6.70 20.18
N LYS A 192 -2.37 -6.79 20.27
CA LYS A 192 -1.71 -7.80 21.11
C LYS A 192 -2.21 -7.71 22.55
N TYR A 193 -2.35 -6.49 23.07
CA TYR A 193 -2.71 -6.22 24.45
C TYR A 193 -4.22 -6.08 24.65
N SER A 194 -4.96 -5.57 23.65
CA SER A 194 -6.41 -5.42 23.73
C SER A 194 -7.17 -5.88 22.49
N PHE A 195 -6.97 -7.15 22.10
CA PHE A 195 -7.58 -7.73 20.91
C PHE A 195 -9.09 -7.53 20.82
N GLY A 196 -9.85 -7.70 21.91
CA GLY A 196 -11.31 -7.54 21.89
C GLY A 196 -11.74 -6.15 21.39
N THR A 197 -11.21 -5.10 22.04
CA THR A 197 -11.45 -3.72 21.64
C THR A 197 -11.02 -3.48 20.19
N THR A 198 -9.77 -3.82 19.85
CA THR A 198 -9.25 -3.55 18.50
C THR A 198 -10.01 -4.30 17.41
N LYS A 199 -10.41 -5.55 17.67
CA LYS A 199 -11.25 -6.35 16.77
C LYS A 199 -12.59 -5.66 16.51
N ASP A 200 -13.27 -5.21 17.55
CA ASP A 200 -14.61 -4.61 17.42
C ASP A 200 -14.55 -3.32 16.59
N HIS A 201 -13.55 -2.48 16.81
CA HIS A 201 -13.32 -1.26 16.02
C HIS A 201 -12.94 -1.57 14.56
N LEU A 202 -12.04 -2.53 14.31
CA LEU A 202 -11.68 -2.95 12.95
C LEU A 202 -12.86 -3.55 12.20
N GLN A 203 -13.66 -4.37 12.87
CA GLN A 203 -14.86 -4.97 12.29
C GLN A 203 -15.91 -3.90 11.98
N HIS A 204 -16.13 -2.94 12.89
CA HIS A 204 -17.00 -1.80 12.63
C HIS A 204 -16.50 -1.02 11.40
N ALA A 205 -15.21 -0.66 11.36
CA ALA A 205 -14.60 0.05 10.26
C ALA A 205 -14.80 -0.66 8.91
N LEU A 206 -14.52 -1.96 8.84
CA LEU A 206 -14.73 -2.75 7.62
C LEU A 206 -16.19 -2.75 7.15
N GLN A 207 -17.15 -2.71 8.07
CA GLN A 207 -18.58 -2.82 7.78
C GLN A 207 -19.25 -1.48 7.46
N THR A 208 -18.79 -0.38 8.07
CA THR A 208 -19.48 0.91 8.06
C THR A 208 -18.67 2.02 7.41
N MET A 209 -17.35 2.00 7.51
CA MET A 209 -16.53 3.10 6.99
C MET A 209 -16.37 2.98 5.48
N PRO A 210 -16.53 4.09 4.73
CA PRO A 210 -16.40 4.06 3.28
C PRO A 210 -15.04 3.59 2.76
N LEU A 211 -13.95 3.88 3.49
CA LEU A 211 -12.58 3.43 3.18
C LEU A 211 -12.16 2.18 3.98
N GLY A 212 -13.12 1.51 4.62
CA GLY A 212 -12.87 0.39 5.54
C GLY A 212 -12.07 -0.74 4.91
N PHE A 213 -12.18 -0.97 3.59
CA PHE A 213 -11.45 -2.03 2.91
C PHE A 213 -9.91 -1.85 2.92
N ARG A 214 -9.39 -0.66 3.24
CA ARG A 214 -7.93 -0.51 3.47
C ARG A 214 -7.46 -1.21 4.75
N MET A 215 -8.36 -1.50 5.70
CA MET A 215 -8.05 -2.12 6.99
C MET A 215 -7.68 -3.61 6.91
N TRP A 216 -7.91 -4.27 5.77
CA TRP A 216 -7.45 -5.65 5.54
C TRP A 216 -5.93 -5.79 5.71
N ARG A 217 -5.15 -4.73 5.47
CA ARG A 217 -3.71 -4.69 5.76
C ARG A 217 -3.42 -4.83 7.25
N THR A 218 -4.16 -4.13 8.11
CA THR A 218 -4.06 -4.29 9.56
C THR A 218 -4.41 -5.71 9.97
N VAL A 219 -5.48 -6.30 9.41
CA VAL A 219 -5.85 -7.68 9.69
C VAL A 219 -4.73 -8.64 9.28
N THR A 220 -4.08 -8.41 8.14
CA THR A 220 -2.92 -9.19 7.68
C THR A 220 -1.75 -9.09 8.66
N ALA A 221 -1.42 -7.87 9.11
CA ALA A 221 -0.39 -7.66 10.11
C ALA A 221 -0.72 -8.37 11.45
N LEU A 222 -1.99 -8.40 11.86
CA LEU A 222 -2.45 -9.14 13.04
C LEU A 222 -2.27 -10.65 12.89
N VAL A 223 -2.53 -11.21 11.71
CA VAL A 223 -2.26 -12.63 11.42
C VAL A 223 -0.77 -12.93 11.57
N GLN A 224 0.10 -12.12 10.96
CA GLN A 224 1.55 -12.29 11.08
C GLN A 224 2.03 -12.18 12.54
N LEU A 225 1.53 -11.20 13.29
CA LEU A 225 1.79 -11.07 14.73
C LEU A 225 1.38 -12.30 15.53
N SER A 226 0.23 -12.88 15.20
CA SER A 226 -0.33 -14.03 15.91
C SER A 226 0.51 -15.31 15.77
N LYS A 227 1.30 -15.43 14.69
CA LYS A 227 2.25 -16.56 14.48
C LYS A 227 3.26 -16.69 15.62
N THR A 228 3.61 -15.56 16.25
CA THR A 228 4.54 -15.52 17.39
C THR A 228 3.84 -15.47 18.76
N ASN A 229 2.50 -15.51 18.79
CA ASN A 229 1.71 -15.41 20.03
C ASN A 229 0.52 -16.39 20.06
N PRO A 230 0.73 -17.60 20.61
CA PRO A 230 -0.30 -18.65 20.63
C PRO A 230 -1.63 -18.25 21.31
N GLY A 231 -1.58 -17.38 22.33
CA GLY A 231 -2.79 -16.90 23.03
C GLY A 231 -3.65 -15.92 22.22
N LEU A 232 -3.09 -15.35 21.16
CA LEU A 232 -3.80 -14.50 20.19
C LEU A 232 -4.31 -15.34 19.01
N ALA A 233 -3.52 -16.33 18.56
CA ALA A 233 -3.76 -17.11 17.34
C ALA A 233 -5.18 -17.69 17.21
N GLY A 234 -5.67 -18.42 18.21
CA GLY A 234 -6.99 -19.06 18.13
C GLY A 234 -8.16 -18.07 18.02
N ARG A 235 -8.06 -16.89 18.64
CA ARG A 235 -9.10 -15.85 18.58
C ARG A 235 -9.07 -15.07 17.27
N VAL A 236 -7.88 -14.87 16.71
CA VAL A 236 -7.72 -14.23 15.40
C VAL A 236 -8.21 -15.15 14.29
N GLY A 237 -7.87 -16.44 14.32
CA GLY A 237 -8.20 -17.38 13.24
C GLY A 237 -9.70 -17.50 12.95
N ALA A 238 -10.54 -17.66 13.98
CA ALA A 238 -11.99 -17.75 13.80
C ALA A 238 -12.60 -16.45 13.23
N TRP A 239 -12.08 -15.29 13.63
CA TRP A 239 -12.52 -14.00 13.12
C TRP A 239 -12.08 -13.78 11.67
N VAL A 240 -10.85 -14.14 11.33
CA VAL A 240 -10.29 -14.03 9.97
C VAL A 240 -11.07 -14.88 8.98
N HIS A 241 -11.42 -16.13 9.35
CA HIS A 241 -12.26 -16.98 8.50
C HIS A 241 -13.61 -16.31 8.20
N HIS A 242 -14.29 -15.78 9.21
CA HIS A 242 -15.56 -15.07 9.02
C HIS A 242 -15.42 -13.81 8.17
N LEU A 243 -14.34 -13.03 8.35
CA LEU A 243 -14.09 -11.86 7.50
C LEU A 243 -13.90 -12.25 6.03
N LEU A 244 -13.13 -13.31 5.76
CA LEU A 244 -12.86 -13.79 4.41
C LEU A 244 -14.12 -14.32 3.72
N ASP A 245 -15.02 -14.98 4.46
CA ASP A 245 -16.35 -15.37 3.97
C ASP A 245 -17.22 -14.16 3.59
N GLU A 246 -17.08 -13.03 4.30
CA GLU A 246 -17.84 -11.80 4.02
C GLU A 246 -17.14 -10.84 3.03
N ALA A 247 -15.97 -11.20 2.48
CA ALA A 247 -15.10 -10.26 1.77
C ALA A 247 -15.80 -9.56 0.59
N ASP A 248 -16.60 -10.28 -0.20
CA ASP A 248 -17.33 -9.71 -1.33
C ASP A 248 -18.39 -8.69 -0.90
N ARG A 249 -19.10 -8.97 0.20
CA ARG A 249 -20.08 -8.05 0.78
C ARG A 249 -19.40 -6.79 1.31
N LEU A 250 -18.27 -6.95 2.01
CA LEU A 250 -17.48 -5.84 2.54
C LEU A 250 -16.90 -4.97 1.42
N ARG A 251 -16.53 -5.56 0.28
CA ARG A 251 -16.06 -4.82 -0.90
C ARG A 251 -17.16 -3.91 -1.47
N LEU A 252 -18.39 -4.40 -1.55
CA LEU A 252 -19.50 -3.65 -2.15
C LEU A 252 -19.83 -2.36 -1.41
N VAL A 253 -19.63 -2.34 -0.09
CA VAL A 253 -19.95 -1.20 0.78
C VAL A 253 -18.78 -0.20 0.94
N SER A 254 -17.63 -0.48 0.34
CA SER A 254 -16.47 0.43 0.33
C SER A 254 -16.32 1.13 -1.01
N VAL A 255 -15.84 2.38 -0.98
CA VAL A 255 -15.41 3.09 -2.19
C VAL A 255 -14.06 2.60 -2.69
N TYR A 256 -13.25 1.99 -1.82
CA TYR A 256 -11.99 1.35 -2.18
C TYR A 256 -12.24 -0.15 -2.40
N PRO A 257 -12.29 -0.65 -3.64
CA PRO A 257 -12.56 -2.07 -3.88
C PRO A 257 -11.37 -2.97 -3.54
N GLY A 258 -10.21 -2.40 -3.20
CA GLY A 258 -9.02 -3.08 -2.66
C GLY A 258 -8.70 -4.44 -3.27
N ARG A 259 -8.58 -4.47 -4.60
CA ARG A 259 -8.56 -5.63 -5.52
C ARG A 259 -7.40 -6.64 -5.34
N SER A 260 -7.03 -6.95 -4.10
CA SER A 260 -6.14 -8.05 -3.68
C SER A 260 -5.94 -8.13 -2.15
N LEU A 261 -6.42 -7.17 -1.34
CA LEU A 261 -6.02 -7.09 0.08
C LEU A 261 -6.50 -8.28 0.92
N GLU A 262 -7.70 -8.77 0.65
CA GLU A 262 -8.24 -9.99 1.24
C GLU A 262 -7.50 -11.25 0.76
N LEU A 263 -6.98 -11.24 -0.47
CA LEU A 263 -6.20 -12.35 -1.00
C LEU A 263 -4.80 -12.39 -0.38
N GLU A 264 -4.19 -11.22 -0.17
CA GLU A 264 -2.95 -11.09 0.59
C GLU A 264 -3.13 -11.58 2.03
N LEU A 265 -4.27 -11.26 2.67
CA LEU A 265 -4.61 -11.86 3.97
C LEU A 265 -4.72 -13.37 3.88
N ALA A 266 -5.46 -13.90 2.89
CA ALA A 266 -5.66 -15.33 2.71
C ALA A 266 -4.32 -16.08 2.54
N ILE A 267 -3.39 -15.54 1.74
CA ILE A 267 -2.04 -16.09 1.55
C ILE A 267 -1.24 -16.07 2.87
N ALA A 268 -1.41 -15.03 3.69
CA ALA A 268 -0.73 -14.90 4.98
C ALA A 268 -1.25 -15.87 6.07
N VAL A 269 -2.42 -16.48 5.88
CA VAL A 269 -3.03 -17.40 6.85
C VAL A 269 -2.13 -18.61 7.09
N PRO A 270 -1.78 -18.90 8.35
CA PRO A 270 -0.91 -20.02 8.67
C PRO A 270 -1.62 -21.37 8.45
N PRO A 271 -0.90 -22.43 8.04
CA PRO A 271 -1.48 -23.74 7.74
C PRO A 271 -2.15 -24.40 8.95
N GLU A 272 -1.77 -24.04 10.17
CA GLU A 272 -2.41 -24.53 11.39
C GLU A 272 -3.89 -24.11 11.50
N TRP A 273 -4.30 -23.03 10.81
CA TRP A 273 -5.69 -22.56 10.79
C TRP A 273 -6.49 -23.10 9.60
N SER A 274 -5.79 -23.34 8.49
CA SER A 274 -6.35 -23.91 7.26
C SER A 274 -5.41 -25.02 6.77
N PRO A 275 -5.51 -26.21 7.38
CA PRO A 275 -4.58 -27.31 7.09
C PRO A 275 -4.84 -27.86 5.68
N PRO A 276 -3.79 -28.30 4.95
CA PRO A 276 -3.95 -28.92 3.64
C PRO A 276 -4.95 -30.10 3.68
N GLY A 277 -5.78 -30.20 2.64
CA GLY A 277 -6.80 -31.25 2.50
C GLY A 277 -8.23 -30.71 2.39
N GLU A 278 -9.22 -31.52 2.73
CA GLU A 278 -10.64 -31.19 2.50
C GLU A 278 -11.16 -29.98 3.29
N ARG A 279 -10.47 -29.57 4.37
CA ARG A 279 -10.84 -28.45 5.25
C ARG A 279 -10.05 -27.17 4.96
N ASP A 280 -9.31 -27.15 3.86
CA ASP A 280 -8.50 -26.02 3.44
C ASP A 280 -9.37 -24.91 2.84
N TRP A 281 -10.03 -24.15 3.71
CA TRP A 281 -10.89 -23.04 3.34
C TRP A 281 -10.13 -21.90 2.65
N VAL A 282 -8.82 -21.72 2.93
CA VAL A 282 -7.98 -20.73 2.23
C VAL A 282 -7.76 -21.15 0.79
N HIS A 283 -7.40 -22.42 0.56
CA HIS A 283 -7.25 -22.97 -0.79
C HIS A 283 -8.53 -22.83 -1.59
N GLN A 284 -9.67 -23.20 -1.00
CA GLN A 284 -10.98 -23.07 -1.67
C GLN A 284 -11.29 -21.62 -2.06
N LEU A 285 -11.01 -20.66 -1.18
CA LEU A 285 -11.21 -19.23 -1.45
C LEU A 285 -10.31 -18.74 -2.60
N LEU A 286 -9.02 -19.06 -2.57
CA LEU A 286 -8.09 -18.65 -3.61
C LEU A 286 -8.44 -19.29 -4.96
N LEU A 287 -8.81 -20.58 -4.97
CA LEU A 287 -9.26 -21.28 -6.17
C LEU A 287 -10.54 -20.69 -6.75
N ALA A 288 -11.52 -20.39 -5.89
CA ALA A 288 -12.76 -19.74 -6.30
C ALA A 288 -12.49 -18.37 -6.93
N ARG A 289 -11.56 -17.59 -6.35
CA ARG A 289 -11.18 -16.29 -6.92
C ARG A 289 -10.43 -16.42 -8.24
N ALA A 290 -9.50 -17.37 -8.37
CA ALA A 290 -8.76 -17.61 -9.61
C ALA A 290 -9.69 -18.00 -10.78
N ARG A 291 -10.74 -18.78 -10.50
CA ARG A 291 -11.77 -19.22 -11.46
C ARG A 291 -12.85 -18.18 -11.75
N ASN A 292 -12.92 -17.09 -10.98
CA ASN A 292 -13.97 -16.09 -11.14
C ASN A 292 -13.72 -15.20 -12.38
N THR A 293 -14.52 -15.39 -13.43
CA THR A 293 -14.43 -14.62 -14.69
C THR A 293 -14.78 -13.14 -14.53
N THR A 294 -15.53 -12.79 -13.48
CA THR A 294 -15.88 -11.41 -13.14
C THR A 294 -14.80 -10.71 -12.30
N ALA A 295 -13.88 -11.47 -11.71
CA ALA A 295 -12.74 -10.90 -11.00
C ALA A 295 -11.76 -10.22 -11.97
N THR A 296 -11.02 -9.26 -11.45
CA THR A 296 -9.99 -8.54 -12.20
C THR A 296 -8.78 -9.43 -12.43
N ILE A 297 -8.00 -9.13 -13.47
CA ILE A 297 -6.74 -9.85 -13.77
C ILE A 297 -5.83 -9.91 -12.54
N ARG A 298 -5.72 -8.80 -11.81
CA ARG A 298 -4.92 -8.73 -10.58
C ARG A 298 -5.39 -9.74 -9.53
N GLU A 299 -6.68 -9.83 -9.27
CA GLU A 299 -7.22 -10.75 -8.28
C GLU A 299 -7.01 -12.21 -8.70
N ARG A 300 -7.29 -12.54 -9.96
CA ARG A 300 -7.09 -13.89 -10.50
C ARG A 300 -5.62 -14.31 -10.43
N GLY A 301 -4.72 -13.41 -10.81
CA GLY A 301 -3.27 -13.63 -10.75
C GLY A 301 -2.74 -13.77 -9.33
N THR A 302 -3.15 -12.89 -8.42
CA THR A 302 -2.78 -12.95 -7.00
C THR A 302 -3.27 -14.26 -6.37
N ALA A 303 -4.49 -14.67 -6.69
CA ALA A 303 -5.06 -15.90 -6.15
C ALA A 303 -4.37 -17.16 -6.70
N ALA A 304 -4.11 -17.21 -8.01
CA ALA A 304 -3.46 -18.36 -8.65
C ALA A 304 -1.99 -18.53 -8.20
N HIS A 305 -1.22 -17.44 -8.13
CA HIS A 305 0.14 -17.48 -7.58
C HIS A 305 0.13 -17.76 -6.07
N GLY A 306 -0.85 -17.22 -5.35
CA GLY A 306 -1.03 -17.49 -3.92
C GLY A 306 -1.32 -18.95 -3.60
N LEU A 307 -2.11 -19.65 -4.45
CA LEU A 307 -2.32 -21.10 -4.34
C LEU A 307 -0.98 -21.84 -4.43
N TRP A 308 -0.19 -21.54 -5.45
CA TRP A 308 1.11 -22.17 -5.65
C TRP A 308 2.07 -21.90 -4.50
N GLN A 309 2.23 -20.64 -4.10
CA GLN A 309 3.06 -20.24 -2.97
C GLN A 309 2.67 -21.02 -1.70
N ARG A 310 1.37 -21.12 -1.44
CA ARG A 310 0.84 -21.84 -0.28
C ARG A 310 1.14 -23.34 -0.34
N MET A 311 0.95 -23.98 -1.50
CA MET A 311 1.28 -25.40 -1.71
C MET A 311 2.77 -25.65 -1.52
N LEU A 312 3.63 -24.81 -2.10
CA LEU A 312 5.07 -24.99 -2.05
C LEU A 312 5.63 -24.80 -0.62
N VAL A 313 5.13 -23.80 0.11
CA VAL A 313 5.62 -23.47 1.45
C VAL A 313 5.07 -24.45 2.50
N TYR A 314 3.81 -24.85 2.40
CA TYR A 314 3.12 -25.58 3.49
C TYR A 314 2.79 -27.04 3.18
N ASP A 315 2.78 -27.46 1.91
CA ASP A 315 2.61 -28.85 1.52
C ASP A 315 3.60 -29.31 0.41
N PRO A 316 4.92 -29.23 0.66
CA PRO A 316 5.92 -29.55 -0.37
C PRO A 316 5.79 -30.98 -0.92
N ALA A 317 5.35 -31.90 -0.06
CA ALA A 317 5.17 -33.33 -0.37
C ALA A 317 4.03 -33.58 -1.38
N HIS A 318 3.05 -32.68 -1.49
CA HIS A 318 1.95 -32.77 -2.44
C HIS A 318 1.98 -31.67 -3.51
N SER A 319 3.09 -30.96 -3.67
CA SER A 319 3.27 -29.94 -4.73
C SER A 319 2.90 -30.45 -6.12
N GLY A 320 3.08 -31.75 -6.40
CA GLY A 320 2.61 -32.40 -7.64
C GLY A 320 1.10 -32.36 -7.86
N LYS A 321 0.27 -32.54 -6.82
CA LYS A 321 -1.19 -32.38 -6.94
C LYS A 321 -1.59 -30.92 -7.20
N GLY A 322 -0.79 -29.99 -6.67
CA GLY A 322 -0.96 -28.57 -6.91
C GLY A 322 -0.75 -28.20 -8.38
N LYS A 323 0.24 -28.81 -9.04
CA LYS A 323 0.46 -28.67 -10.49
C LYS A 323 -0.76 -29.12 -11.28
N ASP A 324 -1.27 -30.32 -11.00
CA ASP A 324 -2.46 -30.87 -11.67
C ASP A 324 -3.70 -29.96 -11.53
N GLU A 325 -3.83 -29.24 -10.42
CA GLU A 325 -4.97 -28.33 -10.16
C GLU A 325 -4.81 -26.96 -10.82
N LEU A 326 -3.58 -26.49 -11.01
CA LEU A 326 -3.27 -25.22 -11.67
C LEU A 326 -3.21 -25.35 -13.19
N ASP A 327 -2.91 -26.53 -13.74
CA ASP A 327 -2.86 -26.79 -15.18
C ASP A 327 -4.14 -26.36 -15.93
N PRO A 328 -5.37 -26.67 -15.46
CA PRO A 328 -6.60 -26.18 -16.09
C PRO A 328 -6.71 -24.65 -16.09
N LEU A 329 -6.24 -23.98 -15.03
CA LEU A 329 -6.24 -22.52 -14.96
C LEU A 329 -5.24 -21.91 -15.94
N ILE A 330 -4.05 -22.51 -16.08
CA ILE A 330 -3.04 -22.08 -17.05
C ILE A 330 -3.59 -22.19 -18.47
N GLN A 331 -4.24 -23.32 -18.81
CA GLN A 331 -4.87 -23.51 -20.11
C GLN A 331 -5.99 -22.48 -20.37
N GLU A 332 -6.83 -22.22 -19.36
CA GLU A 332 -7.87 -21.19 -19.46
C GLU A 332 -7.27 -19.79 -19.68
N PHE A 333 -6.23 -19.43 -18.95
CA PHE A 333 -5.60 -18.11 -19.04
C PHE A 333 -4.82 -17.90 -20.34
N GLN A 334 -4.39 -18.97 -21.01
CA GLN A 334 -3.79 -18.91 -22.34
C GLN A 334 -4.83 -18.62 -23.44
N SER A 335 -6.10 -19.01 -23.22
CA SER A 335 -7.19 -18.81 -24.18
C SER A 335 -7.60 -17.33 -24.26
N PRO A 336 -7.52 -16.70 -25.46
CA PRO A 336 -7.94 -15.31 -25.64
C PRO A 336 -9.45 -15.11 -25.44
N GLU A 337 -10.26 -16.18 -25.58
CA GLU A 337 -11.70 -16.15 -25.36
C GLU A 337 -12.09 -15.96 -23.89
N ALA A 338 -11.21 -16.28 -22.94
CA ALA A 338 -11.50 -16.18 -21.51
C ALA A 338 -11.75 -14.74 -21.05
N ARG A 339 -10.98 -13.78 -21.59
CA ARG A 339 -11.16 -12.32 -21.39
C ARG A 339 -10.66 -11.55 -22.62
N PRO A 340 -11.49 -11.37 -23.67
CA PRO A 340 -11.07 -10.71 -24.89
C PRO A 340 -10.60 -9.27 -24.69
N ASP A 341 -11.13 -8.58 -23.67
CA ASP A 341 -10.78 -7.20 -23.32
C ASP A 341 -9.39 -7.04 -22.68
N ALA A 342 -8.76 -8.14 -22.25
CA ALA A 342 -7.47 -8.10 -21.56
C ALA A 342 -6.69 -9.42 -21.65
N ALA A 343 -6.68 -10.03 -22.83
CA ALA A 343 -6.14 -11.37 -23.05
C ALA A 343 -4.65 -11.48 -22.65
N ALA A 344 -3.83 -10.47 -23.00
CA ALA A 344 -2.40 -10.50 -22.70
C ALA A 344 -2.11 -10.50 -21.19
N GLY A 345 -2.97 -9.86 -20.38
CA GLY A 345 -2.85 -9.87 -18.93
C GLY A 345 -3.08 -11.26 -18.33
N LEU A 346 -4.04 -12.03 -18.84
CA LEU A 346 -4.23 -13.43 -18.43
C LEU A 346 -3.10 -14.32 -18.94
N GLN A 347 -2.67 -14.14 -20.19
CA GLN A 347 -1.54 -14.87 -20.75
C GLN A 347 -0.27 -14.63 -19.94
N TRP A 348 -0.03 -13.40 -19.48
CA TRP A 348 1.08 -13.10 -18.58
C TRP A 348 1.00 -13.87 -17.25
N ILE A 349 -0.21 -13.99 -16.66
CA ILE A 349 -0.40 -14.83 -15.48
C ILE A 349 -0.08 -16.29 -15.79
N ALA A 350 -0.59 -16.82 -16.91
CA ALA A 350 -0.35 -18.21 -17.31
C ALA A 350 1.15 -18.50 -17.47
N VAL A 351 1.87 -17.64 -18.20
CA VAL A 351 3.30 -17.82 -18.48
C VAL A 351 4.14 -17.69 -17.21
N THR A 352 3.85 -16.72 -16.35
CA THR A 352 4.57 -16.58 -15.07
C THR A 352 4.22 -17.70 -14.09
N LEU A 353 2.97 -18.19 -14.09
CA LEU A 353 2.58 -19.32 -13.26
C LEU A 353 3.28 -20.61 -13.71
N GLN A 354 3.34 -20.86 -15.02
CA GLN A 354 4.12 -21.97 -15.57
C GLN A 354 5.60 -21.85 -15.19
N HIS A 355 6.18 -20.65 -15.30
CA HIS A 355 7.58 -20.39 -14.94
C HIS A 355 7.88 -20.74 -13.48
N VAL A 356 7.05 -20.34 -12.53
CA VAL A 356 7.27 -20.67 -11.10
C VAL A 356 7.06 -22.15 -10.81
N LEU A 357 6.14 -22.83 -11.53
CA LEU A 357 5.91 -24.28 -11.40
C LEU A 357 7.09 -25.08 -11.95
N ASP A 358 7.64 -24.67 -13.09
CA ASP A 358 8.76 -25.33 -13.77
C ASP A 358 10.05 -25.20 -12.97
N ASN A 359 10.29 -24.03 -12.39
CA ASN A 359 11.48 -23.75 -11.58
C ASN A 359 11.30 -24.14 -10.10
N ASN A 360 10.10 -24.56 -9.69
CA ASN A 360 9.76 -24.95 -8.33
C ASN A 360 10.10 -23.86 -7.29
N VAL A 361 9.77 -22.61 -7.61
CA VAL A 361 9.97 -21.42 -6.76
C VAL A 361 8.62 -20.82 -6.37
N ALA A 362 8.52 -20.16 -5.22
CA ALA A 362 7.23 -19.64 -4.74
C ALA A 362 6.71 -18.47 -5.58
N ILE A 363 7.62 -17.66 -6.12
CA ILE A 363 7.38 -16.38 -6.77
C ILE A 363 8.34 -16.19 -7.93
N CYS A 364 8.00 -15.29 -8.87
CA CYS A 364 8.92 -14.90 -9.95
C CYS A 364 9.99 -13.95 -9.40
N ASN A 365 11.26 -14.38 -9.39
CA ASN A 365 12.44 -13.53 -9.16
C ASN A 365 13.18 -13.18 -10.46
N ASP A 366 12.91 -13.95 -11.51
CA ASP A 366 13.28 -13.71 -12.89
C ASP A 366 12.03 -13.80 -13.79
N TRP A 367 12.14 -13.29 -15.01
CA TRP A 367 11.00 -13.16 -15.92
C TRP A 367 11.09 -14.18 -17.07
N PRO A 368 9.98 -14.87 -17.40
CA PRO A 368 9.93 -15.71 -18.59
C PRO A 368 10.14 -14.88 -19.85
N THR A 369 10.93 -15.41 -20.79
CA THR A 369 11.24 -14.71 -22.06
C THR A 369 10.10 -14.89 -23.05
N ILE A 370 9.31 -13.82 -23.25
CA ILE A 370 8.25 -13.78 -24.27
C ILE A 370 8.43 -12.56 -25.17
N ASN A 371 8.08 -12.70 -26.45
CA ASN A 371 8.16 -11.60 -27.40
C ASN A 371 6.81 -10.87 -27.45
N GLN A 372 6.62 -9.89 -26.56
CA GLN A 372 5.40 -9.08 -26.48
C GLN A 372 5.76 -7.59 -26.50
N PRO A 373 5.07 -6.75 -27.30
CA PRO A 373 5.38 -5.31 -27.39
C PRO A 373 5.32 -4.60 -26.03
N TRP A 374 4.33 -4.90 -25.21
CA TRP A 374 4.18 -4.30 -23.88
C TRP A 374 5.33 -4.66 -22.93
N LEU A 375 5.96 -5.84 -23.11
CA LEU A 375 7.11 -6.25 -22.29
C LEU A 375 8.36 -5.49 -22.70
N HIS A 376 8.53 -5.20 -23.99
CA HIS A 376 9.58 -4.31 -24.48
C HIS A 376 9.41 -2.92 -23.91
N THR A 377 8.19 -2.36 -23.89
CA THR A 377 7.91 -1.08 -23.22
C THR A 377 8.35 -1.06 -21.76
N VAL A 378 8.11 -2.14 -21.00
CA VAL A 378 8.55 -2.24 -19.60
C VAL A 378 10.08 -2.29 -19.50
N ASN A 379 10.73 -3.07 -20.36
CA ASN A 379 12.18 -3.21 -20.34
C ASN A 379 12.88 -1.91 -20.79
N ASP A 380 12.39 -1.25 -21.83
CA ASP A 380 12.90 0.04 -22.29
C ASP A 380 12.77 1.12 -21.20
N ALA A 381 11.64 1.14 -20.48
CA ALA A 381 11.45 2.04 -19.33
C ALA A 381 12.35 1.69 -18.13
N ALA A 382 12.63 0.41 -17.89
CA ALA A 382 13.61 0.00 -16.89
C ALA A 382 15.03 0.40 -17.32
N ASP A 383 15.35 0.28 -18.61
CA ASP A 383 16.65 0.61 -19.16
C ASP A 383 16.87 2.13 -19.23
N SER A 384 15.81 2.94 -19.32
CA SER A 384 15.94 4.41 -19.21
C SER A 384 16.43 4.85 -17.84
N LEU A 385 16.27 4.04 -16.79
CA LEU A 385 16.90 4.28 -15.48
C LEU A 385 18.44 4.27 -15.55
N ASN A 386 19.03 3.78 -16.65
CA ASN A 386 20.46 3.88 -16.89
C ASN A 386 20.93 5.28 -17.31
N GLU A 387 20.02 6.06 -17.89
CA GLU A 387 20.27 7.40 -18.40
C GLU A 387 19.96 8.48 -17.34
N GLU A 388 19.22 8.08 -16.30
CA GLU A 388 18.90 8.88 -15.12
C GLU A 388 20.10 9.02 -14.17
N PHE A 389 20.03 9.99 -13.25
CA PHE A 389 21.06 10.27 -12.25
C PHE A 389 21.12 9.22 -11.11
N ILE A 390 20.77 7.95 -11.37
CA ILE A 390 20.84 6.88 -10.37
C ILE A 390 22.28 6.34 -10.28
N PRO A 391 22.89 6.30 -9.09
CA PRO A 391 24.24 5.78 -8.94
C PRO A 391 24.38 4.31 -9.32
N ARG A 392 25.43 3.99 -10.09
CA ARG A 392 25.67 2.64 -10.69
C ARG A 392 25.50 1.45 -9.74
N HIS A 393 25.94 1.60 -8.50
CA HIS A 393 25.92 0.52 -7.51
C HIS A 393 24.52 0.20 -6.93
N ILE A 394 23.48 1.02 -7.17
CA ILE A 394 22.08 0.71 -6.80
C ILE A 394 21.17 0.55 -8.02
N GLN A 395 21.70 0.86 -9.21
CA GLN A 395 20.97 0.95 -10.46
C GLN A 395 20.34 -0.38 -10.86
N SER A 396 21.07 -1.48 -10.77
CA SER A 396 20.57 -2.83 -11.07
C SER A 396 19.38 -3.20 -10.17
N GLY A 397 19.50 -2.94 -8.86
CA GLY A 397 18.41 -3.13 -7.90
C GLY A 397 17.19 -2.25 -8.20
N ALA A 398 17.38 -0.98 -8.59
CA ALA A 398 16.30 -0.07 -8.96
C ALA A 398 15.48 -0.62 -10.14
N GLN A 399 16.17 -1.14 -11.16
CA GLN A 399 15.55 -1.76 -12.33
C GLN A 399 14.79 -3.04 -11.98
N THR A 400 15.35 -3.88 -11.10
CA THR A 400 14.67 -5.09 -10.62
C THR A 400 13.39 -4.73 -9.87
N LEU A 401 13.46 -3.78 -8.93
CA LEU A 401 12.29 -3.31 -8.17
C LEU A 401 11.21 -2.70 -9.07
N PHE A 402 11.62 -1.89 -10.06
CA PHE A 402 10.70 -1.32 -11.05
C PHE A 402 9.97 -2.42 -11.83
N ARG A 403 10.71 -3.44 -12.31
CA ARG A 403 10.11 -4.59 -12.99
C ARG A 403 9.16 -5.35 -12.08
N HIS A 404 9.50 -5.58 -10.80
CA HIS A 404 8.58 -6.23 -9.85
C HIS A 404 7.32 -5.41 -9.61
N ALA A 405 7.42 -4.09 -9.48
CA ALA A 405 6.26 -3.21 -9.30
C ALA A 405 5.23 -3.34 -10.45
N LEU A 406 5.68 -3.65 -11.68
CA LEU A 406 4.82 -3.79 -12.86
C LEU A 406 4.44 -5.25 -13.17
N LEU A 407 5.39 -6.18 -13.09
CA LEU A 407 5.24 -7.52 -13.67
C LEU A 407 4.80 -8.58 -12.65
N GLN A 408 5.20 -8.45 -11.37
CA GLN A 408 4.98 -9.47 -10.34
C GLN A 408 3.49 -9.76 -10.13
N ASN A 409 3.04 -11.00 -10.21
CA ASN A 409 1.63 -11.35 -9.96
C ASN A 409 1.33 -11.62 -8.48
N ALA A 410 2.36 -11.95 -7.69
CA ALA A 410 2.25 -12.07 -6.25
C ALA A 410 2.06 -10.66 -5.62
N GLY A 411 0.90 -10.45 -4.99
CA GLY A 411 0.44 -9.12 -4.58
C GLY A 411 1.25 -8.50 -3.44
N VAL A 412 1.80 -9.33 -2.55
CA VAL A 412 2.62 -8.90 -1.41
C VAL A 412 3.95 -8.37 -1.92
N GLU A 413 4.68 -9.18 -2.69
CA GLU A 413 6.02 -8.93 -3.20
C GLU A 413 6.05 -7.74 -4.17
N ARG A 414 4.98 -7.55 -4.97
CA ARG A 414 4.82 -6.33 -5.78
C ARG A 414 4.80 -5.07 -4.90
N ARG A 415 4.10 -5.12 -3.77
CA ARG A 415 4.03 -3.98 -2.84
C ARG A 415 5.37 -3.78 -2.13
N GLU A 416 6.02 -4.85 -1.71
CA GLU A 416 7.34 -4.79 -1.10
C GLU A 416 8.36 -4.11 -2.02
N ALA A 417 8.27 -4.36 -3.33
CA ALA A 417 9.07 -3.63 -4.32
C ALA A 417 8.79 -2.12 -4.31
N ILE A 418 7.52 -1.71 -4.30
CA ILE A 418 7.13 -0.29 -4.25
C ILE A 418 7.56 0.35 -2.93
N ASP A 419 7.29 -0.32 -1.80
CA ASP A 419 7.64 0.14 -0.46
C ASP A 419 9.16 0.33 -0.31
N THR A 420 9.95 -0.53 -0.96
CA THR A 420 11.41 -0.47 -1.02
C THR A 420 11.88 0.71 -1.88
N LEU A 421 11.28 0.92 -3.07
CA LEU A 421 11.57 2.08 -3.92
C LEU A 421 11.32 3.41 -3.20
N VAL A 422 10.18 3.52 -2.50
CA VAL A 422 9.85 4.69 -1.67
C VAL A 422 10.89 4.89 -0.58
N ALA A 423 11.23 3.84 0.17
CA ALA A 423 12.21 3.94 1.24
C ALA A 423 13.63 4.24 0.74
N GLY A 424 13.98 3.87 -0.49
CA GLY A 424 15.27 4.21 -1.10
C GLY A 424 15.39 5.70 -1.48
N GLY A 425 14.26 6.39 -1.67
CA GLY A 425 14.20 7.82 -1.91
C GLY A 425 14.56 8.29 -3.33
N TRP A 426 14.68 7.40 -4.32
CA TRP A 426 14.93 7.75 -5.73
C TRP A 426 13.64 7.76 -6.56
N THR A 427 12.55 8.25 -5.96
CA THR A 427 11.19 8.12 -6.50
C THR A 427 10.98 8.92 -7.80
N GLU A 428 11.65 10.05 -7.99
CA GLU A 428 11.57 10.88 -9.20
C GLU A 428 11.89 10.09 -10.49
N SER A 429 13.07 9.45 -10.55
CA SER A 429 13.48 8.66 -11.71
C SER A 429 12.52 7.48 -11.97
N ILE A 430 11.96 6.89 -10.92
CA ILE A 430 10.97 5.81 -11.03
C ILE A 430 9.64 6.35 -11.57
N VAL A 431 9.20 7.52 -11.14
CA VAL A 431 8.01 8.20 -11.69
C VAL A 431 8.18 8.49 -13.17
N ASN A 432 9.35 8.98 -13.60
CA ASN A 432 9.65 9.21 -15.02
C ASN A 432 9.57 7.92 -15.83
N ALA A 433 10.17 6.82 -15.33
CA ALA A 433 10.10 5.52 -15.98
C ALA A 433 8.64 4.98 -16.07
N LEU A 434 7.83 5.15 -15.02
CA LEU A 434 6.40 4.81 -15.06
C LEU A 434 5.62 5.70 -16.04
N GLY A 435 5.98 6.97 -16.15
CA GLY A 435 5.46 7.90 -17.17
C GLY A 435 5.77 7.42 -18.58
N ASN A 436 6.97 6.89 -18.82
CA ASN A 436 7.34 6.28 -20.12
C ASN A 436 6.47 5.06 -20.43
N VAL A 437 6.17 4.21 -19.44
CA VAL A 437 5.24 3.08 -19.62
C VAL A 437 3.84 3.57 -20.01
N LEU A 438 3.29 4.57 -19.31
CA LEU A 438 1.97 5.13 -19.63
C LEU A 438 1.96 5.88 -20.98
N THR A 439 3.09 6.47 -21.38
CA THR A 439 3.19 7.16 -22.66
C THR A 439 3.23 6.18 -23.83
N ASN A 440 3.97 5.08 -23.69
CA ASN A 440 4.24 4.16 -24.80
C ASN A 440 3.25 2.99 -24.86
N GLU A 441 2.71 2.54 -23.72
CA GLU A 441 1.70 1.48 -23.70
C GLU A 441 0.29 2.07 -23.85
N LYS A 442 -0.35 1.81 -25.00
CA LYS A 442 -1.71 2.30 -25.31
C LYS A 442 -2.77 1.20 -25.39
N THR A 443 -2.36 -0.05 -25.49
CA THR A 443 -3.21 -1.21 -25.75
C THR A 443 -3.53 -2.01 -24.49
N GLU A 444 -2.55 -2.20 -23.61
CA GLU A 444 -2.66 -3.10 -22.47
C GLU A 444 -3.07 -2.36 -21.19
N ALA A 445 -4.39 -2.20 -21.00
CA ALA A 445 -4.97 -1.55 -19.83
C ALA A 445 -4.49 -2.18 -18.51
N TRP A 446 -4.29 -3.50 -18.46
CA TRP A 446 -3.82 -4.19 -17.25
C TRP A 446 -2.45 -3.69 -16.79
N LEU A 447 -1.53 -3.39 -17.72
CA LEU A 447 -0.18 -2.90 -17.41
C LEU A 447 -0.25 -1.44 -16.97
N ARG A 448 -1.03 -0.62 -17.69
CA ARG A 448 -1.28 0.78 -17.33
C ARG A 448 -1.88 0.92 -15.94
N ILE A 449 -2.85 0.07 -15.58
CA ILE A 449 -3.44 0.00 -14.24
C ILE A 449 -2.37 -0.28 -13.17
N ARG A 450 -1.38 -1.14 -13.45
CA ARG A 450 -0.28 -1.42 -12.51
C ARG A 450 0.68 -0.24 -12.39
N ALA A 451 0.99 0.43 -13.49
CA ALA A 451 1.81 1.64 -13.47
C ALA A 451 1.13 2.78 -12.67
N LEU A 452 -0.17 3.00 -12.88
CA LEU A 452 -0.98 3.96 -12.11
C LEU A 452 -1.01 3.61 -10.62
N PHE A 453 -1.18 2.32 -10.29
CA PHE A 453 -1.12 1.87 -8.90
C PHE A 453 0.25 2.15 -8.27
N ALA A 454 1.35 1.89 -8.98
CA ALA A 454 2.69 2.19 -8.49
C ALA A 454 2.90 3.69 -8.29
N LEU A 455 2.53 4.53 -9.27
CA LEU A 455 2.61 6.00 -9.19
C LEU A 455 1.89 6.54 -7.95
N GLY A 456 0.66 6.08 -7.68
CA GLY A 456 -0.11 6.51 -6.52
C GLY A 456 0.57 6.20 -5.18
N PHE A 457 1.37 5.12 -5.11
CA PHE A 457 2.06 4.69 -3.89
C PHE A 457 3.48 5.23 -3.74
N LEU A 458 4.14 5.65 -4.84
CA LEU A 458 5.46 6.27 -4.79
C LEU A 458 5.46 7.62 -4.08
N GLN A 459 4.30 8.30 -4.04
CA GLN A 459 4.08 9.57 -3.32
C GLN A 459 5.03 10.70 -3.72
N HIS A 460 5.57 10.67 -4.94
CA HIS A 460 6.32 11.77 -5.51
C HIS A 460 5.34 12.83 -6.02
N ARG A 461 5.35 14.02 -5.40
CA ARG A 461 4.28 15.03 -5.55
C ARG A 461 4.77 16.29 -6.26
N ASP A 462 5.52 16.14 -7.33
CA ASP A 462 6.00 17.27 -8.12
C ASP A 462 5.11 17.56 -9.34
N LEU A 463 5.51 18.56 -10.11
CA LEU A 463 4.82 18.92 -11.35
C LEU A 463 4.94 17.85 -12.44
N ALA A 464 6.03 17.06 -12.45
CA ALA A 464 6.20 15.98 -13.43
C ALA A 464 5.19 14.85 -13.19
N ALA A 465 5.05 14.40 -11.94
CA ALA A 465 4.04 13.45 -11.52
C ALA A 465 2.62 13.95 -11.84
N ALA A 466 2.36 15.26 -11.62
CA ALA A 466 1.09 15.88 -11.96
C ALA A 466 0.79 15.79 -13.46
N GLN A 467 1.76 16.14 -14.32
CA GLN A 467 1.60 16.06 -15.77
C GLN A 467 1.37 14.62 -16.25
N ILE A 468 2.12 13.65 -15.72
CA ILE A 468 1.96 12.23 -16.06
C ILE A 468 0.56 11.74 -15.71
N LEU A 469 0.09 12.02 -14.49
CA LEU A 469 -1.23 11.56 -14.03
C LEU A 469 -2.38 12.29 -14.73
N THR A 470 -2.26 13.59 -15.00
CA THR A 470 -3.23 14.35 -15.79
C THR A 470 -3.33 13.81 -17.23
N THR A 471 -2.19 13.52 -17.87
CA THR A 471 -2.17 12.93 -19.23
C THR A 471 -2.86 11.57 -19.24
N ALA A 472 -2.52 10.70 -18.28
CA ALA A 472 -3.15 9.39 -18.15
C ALA A 472 -4.66 9.49 -17.88
N PHE A 473 -5.08 10.51 -17.12
CA PHE A 473 -6.49 10.78 -16.86
C PHE A 473 -7.24 11.13 -18.15
N HIS A 474 -6.72 12.07 -18.95
CA HIS A 474 -7.37 12.46 -20.20
C HIS A 474 -7.45 11.27 -21.18
N GLU A 475 -6.39 10.45 -21.26
CA GLU A 475 -6.41 9.24 -22.09
C GLU A 475 -7.47 8.24 -21.64
N ALA A 476 -7.61 8.00 -20.33
CA ALA A 476 -8.64 7.12 -19.80
C ALA A 476 -10.04 7.69 -20.00
N PHE A 477 -10.21 9.00 -19.82
CA PHE A 477 -11.47 9.72 -20.04
C PHE A 477 -11.91 9.65 -21.51
N GLU A 478 -11.00 9.86 -22.46
CA GLU A 478 -11.30 9.72 -23.90
C GLU A 478 -11.75 8.31 -24.27
N LYS A 479 -11.15 7.28 -23.68
CA LYS A 479 -11.59 5.88 -23.89
C LYS A 479 -13.00 5.67 -23.37
N ILE A 480 -13.29 6.12 -22.15
CA ILE A 480 -14.63 5.98 -21.55
C ILE A 480 -15.69 6.69 -22.39
N THR A 481 -15.47 7.96 -22.74
CA THR A 481 -16.45 8.76 -23.49
C THR A 481 -16.65 8.30 -24.92
N ARG A 482 -15.61 7.81 -25.61
CA ARG A 482 -15.77 7.21 -26.96
C ARG A 482 -16.49 5.87 -26.90
N SER A 483 -16.25 5.11 -25.85
CA SER A 483 -16.77 3.76 -25.72
C SER A 483 -18.13 3.71 -25.03
N ASP A 484 -18.68 4.77 -24.41
CA ASP A 484 -19.99 4.72 -23.76
C ASP A 484 -21.17 4.57 -24.77
N PRO A 485 -22.15 3.65 -24.57
CA PRO A 485 -22.35 2.73 -23.46
C PRO A 485 -21.83 1.31 -23.68
N THR A 486 -20.72 1.14 -24.38
CA THR A 486 -20.01 -0.12 -24.64
C THR A 486 -18.67 -0.27 -23.93
N ALA A 487 -18.30 0.67 -23.04
CA ALA A 487 -17.03 0.64 -22.30
C ALA A 487 -16.80 -0.72 -21.63
N THR A 488 -15.60 -1.26 -21.86
CA THR A 488 -15.14 -2.54 -21.32
C THR A 488 -14.81 -2.43 -19.84
N SER A 489 -14.80 -3.58 -19.15
CA SER A 489 -14.38 -3.66 -17.75
C SER A 489 -12.95 -3.16 -17.52
N SER A 490 -12.09 -3.29 -18.53
CA SER A 490 -10.70 -2.85 -18.50
C SER A 490 -10.56 -1.33 -18.62
N GLU A 491 -11.30 -0.68 -19.52
CA GLU A 491 -11.36 0.79 -19.61
C GLU A 491 -11.92 1.41 -18.32
N ILE A 492 -13.01 0.85 -17.77
CA ILE A 492 -13.59 1.28 -16.48
C ILE A 492 -12.57 1.13 -15.36
N SER A 493 -11.80 0.03 -15.36
CA SER A 493 -10.76 -0.22 -14.36
C SER A 493 -9.58 0.73 -14.48
N GLU A 494 -9.20 1.12 -15.70
CA GLU A 494 -8.14 2.11 -15.96
C GLU A 494 -8.57 3.49 -15.45
N MET A 495 -9.79 3.94 -15.77
CA MET A 495 -10.34 5.20 -15.27
C MET A 495 -10.44 5.23 -13.73
N HIS A 496 -10.89 4.12 -13.14
CA HIS A 496 -10.88 3.95 -11.69
C HIS A 496 -9.45 4.03 -11.13
N ALA A 497 -8.47 3.39 -11.77
CA ALA A 497 -7.10 3.35 -11.28
C ALA A 497 -6.43 4.74 -11.31
N VAL A 498 -6.65 5.54 -12.36
CA VAL A 498 -6.04 6.87 -12.46
C VAL A 498 -6.62 7.84 -11.42
N LEU A 499 -7.94 7.84 -11.21
CA LEU A 499 -8.59 8.64 -10.17
C LEU A 499 -8.06 8.29 -8.77
N PHE A 500 -7.91 7.00 -8.47
CA PHE A 500 -7.29 6.57 -7.21
C PHE A 500 -5.82 6.97 -7.11
N ALA A 501 -5.03 6.82 -8.17
CA ALA A 501 -3.63 7.21 -8.18
C ALA A 501 -3.46 8.71 -7.91
N MET A 502 -4.33 9.55 -8.48
CA MET A 502 -4.34 11.01 -8.22
C MET A 502 -4.71 11.33 -6.78
N GLY A 503 -5.74 10.68 -6.23
CA GLY A 503 -6.13 10.83 -4.83
C GLY A 503 -5.06 10.33 -3.85
N ASP A 504 -4.41 9.21 -4.16
CA ASP A 504 -3.34 8.63 -3.34
C ASP A 504 -2.07 9.50 -3.39
N CYS A 505 -1.70 10.00 -4.57
CA CYS A 505 -0.50 10.82 -4.75
C CYS A 505 -0.66 12.23 -4.14
N PHE A 506 -1.74 12.95 -4.48
CA PHE A 506 -1.92 14.36 -4.13
C PHE A 506 -2.85 14.61 -2.94
N GLY A 507 -3.48 13.58 -2.39
CA GLY A 507 -4.41 13.71 -1.26
C GLY A 507 -3.75 13.74 0.12
N ALA A 508 -2.48 13.30 0.22
CA ALA A 508 -1.75 13.35 1.48
C ALA A 508 -1.24 14.77 1.78
N GLU A 509 -1.31 15.17 3.05
CA GLU A 509 -0.84 16.48 3.49
C GLU A 509 0.67 16.63 3.21
N SER A 510 1.06 17.73 2.57
CA SER A 510 2.45 18.09 2.34
C SER A 510 2.70 19.51 2.82
N ARG A 511 3.85 19.72 3.44
CA ARG A 511 4.34 21.06 3.81
C ARG A 511 5.03 21.76 2.63
N SER A 512 5.33 21.02 1.57
CA SER A 512 5.97 21.56 0.37
C SER A 512 4.98 22.39 -0.43
N ARG A 513 5.40 23.62 -0.76
CA ARG A 513 4.65 24.51 -1.66
C ARG A 513 4.55 23.91 -3.06
N GLU A 514 5.55 23.15 -3.49
CA GLU A 514 5.54 22.47 -4.79
C GLU A 514 4.44 21.42 -4.86
N ALA A 515 4.33 20.56 -3.84
CA ALA A 515 3.26 19.57 -3.75
C ALA A 515 1.86 20.20 -3.71
N HIS A 516 1.71 21.34 -3.02
CA HIS A 516 0.47 22.11 -3.06
C HIS A 516 0.16 22.62 -4.47
N ASN A 517 1.14 23.24 -5.15
CA ASN A 517 0.95 23.75 -6.51
C ASN A 517 0.63 22.63 -7.50
N ALA A 518 1.30 21.48 -7.41
CA ALA A 518 1.05 20.31 -8.23
C ALA A 518 -0.38 19.80 -8.06
N ARG A 519 -0.89 19.72 -6.82
CA ARG A 519 -2.28 19.35 -6.54
C ARG A 519 -3.28 20.33 -7.14
N GLU A 520 -3.08 21.64 -6.96
CA GLU A 520 -4.00 22.64 -7.53
C GLU A 520 -3.97 22.63 -9.06
N GLN A 521 -2.80 22.43 -9.68
CA GLN A 521 -2.66 22.27 -11.12
C GLN A 521 -3.44 21.06 -11.64
N VAL A 522 -3.26 19.90 -11.00
CA VAL A 522 -4.00 18.67 -11.33
C VAL A 522 -5.51 18.92 -11.30
N LYS A 523 -6.02 19.53 -10.23
CA LYS A 523 -7.45 19.84 -10.09
C LYS A 523 -7.94 20.77 -11.18
N ALA A 524 -7.16 21.80 -11.52
CA ALA A 524 -7.52 22.74 -12.57
C ALA A 524 -7.58 22.08 -13.95
N ASP A 525 -6.60 21.23 -14.27
CA ASP A 525 -6.48 20.61 -15.59
C ASP A 525 -7.60 19.61 -15.87
N ILE A 526 -8.00 18.82 -14.87
CA ILE A 526 -9.05 17.79 -15.05
C ILE A 526 -10.47 18.30 -14.78
N ALA A 527 -10.63 19.55 -14.35
CA ALA A 527 -11.89 20.08 -13.83
C ALA A 527 -13.09 19.87 -14.78
N ASN A 528 -12.90 20.17 -16.06
CA ASN A 528 -13.98 20.11 -17.05
C ASN A 528 -14.38 18.67 -17.36
N ASP A 529 -13.41 17.79 -17.56
CA ASP A 529 -13.64 16.37 -17.84
C ASP A 529 -14.26 15.67 -16.63
N LEU A 530 -13.85 16.04 -15.41
CA LEU A 530 -14.45 15.52 -14.19
C LEU A 530 -15.91 15.96 -14.02
N ARG A 531 -16.22 17.23 -14.33
CA ARG A 531 -17.61 17.71 -14.41
C ARG A 531 -18.39 16.90 -15.44
N HIS A 532 -17.79 16.62 -16.60
CA HIS A 532 -18.43 15.83 -17.63
C HIS A 532 -18.76 14.42 -17.15
N LEU A 533 -17.78 13.71 -16.55
CA LEU A 533 -17.99 12.37 -16.01
C LEU A 533 -19.14 12.33 -14.98
N ILE A 534 -19.20 13.29 -14.07
CA ILE A 534 -20.11 13.28 -12.93
C ILE A 534 -21.50 13.83 -13.27
N ILE A 535 -21.58 14.94 -14.01
CA ILE A 535 -22.84 15.67 -14.24
C ILE A 535 -23.56 15.19 -15.50
N HIS A 536 -22.82 14.77 -16.53
CA HIS A 536 -23.43 14.33 -17.80
C HIS A 536 -23.80 12.84 -17.84
N GLY A 537 -23.67 12.13 -16.70
CA GLY A 537 -24.26 10.80 -16.52
C GLY A 537 -23.41 9.61 -16.99
N GLU A 538 -22.16 9.83 -17.38
CA GLU A 538 -21.21 8.75 -17.76
C GLU A 538 -21.01 7.71 -16.64
N THR A 539 -21.26 8.13 -15.39
CA THR A 539 -21.17 7.26 -14.20
C THR A 539 -22.50 6.68 -13.71
N ASP A 540 -23.64 7.00 -14.34
CA ASP A 540 -24.96 6.61 -13.85
C ASP A 540 -25.31 5.13 -14.10
N ALA A 541 -24.61 4.49 -15.05
CA ALA A 541 -24.74 3.07 -15.28
C ALA A 541 -24.09 2.27 -14.13
N SER A 542 -24.73 1.18 -13.69
CA SER A 542 -24.25 0.36 -12.56
C SER A 542 -22.82 -0.16 -12.71
N ARG A 543 -22.41 -0.47 -13.94
CA ARG A 543 -21.02 -0.88 -14.24
C ARG A 543 -19.99 0.25 -14.03
N SER A 544 -20.41 1.50 -14.15
CA SER A 544 -19.58 2.70 -14.07
C SER A 544 -19.57 3.30 -12.65
N PHE A 545 -20.31 2.73 -11.71
CA PHE A 545 -20.31 3.17 -10.30
C PHE A 545 -18.90 3.18 -9.69
N LEU A 546 -18.01 2.30 -10.15
CA LEU A 546 -16.60 2.29 -9.73
C LEU A 546 -15.90 3.61 -10.07
N ILE A 547 -16.21 4.23 -11.20
CA ILE A 547 -15.64 5.52 -11.61
C ILE A 547 -16.15 6.62 -10.65
N ALA A 548 -17.46 6.66 -10.37
CA ALA A 548 -18.01 7.62 -9.41
C ALA A 548 -17.42 7.47 -8.00
N ARG A 549 -17.24 6.23 -7.53
CA ARG A 549 -16.59 5.95 -6.23
C ARG A 549 -15.15 6.46 -6.20
N ALA A 550 -14.37 6.21 -7.25
CA ALA A 550 -13.00 6.68 -7.37
C ALA A 550 -12.91 8.21 -7.50
N ALA A 551 -13.84 8.82 -8.24
CA ALA A 551 -13.93 10.27 -8.39
C ALA A 551 -14.26 10.94 -7.05
N ALA A 552 -15.25 10.42 -6.32
CA ALA A 552 -15.56 10.91 -4.99
C ALA A 552 -14.35 10.79 -4.06
N TYR A 553 -13.63 9.67 -4.09
CA TYR A 553 -12.41 9.48 -3.30
C TYR A 553 -11.36 10.54 -3.61
N MET A 554 -11.05 10.73 -4.90
CA MET A 554 -10.09 11.72 -5.37
C MET A 554 -10.49 13.11 -4.88
N LEU A 555 -11.73 13.53 -5.11
CA LEU A 555 -12.28 14.82 -4.67
C LEU A 555 -12.17 15.01 -3.15
N THR A 556 -12.47 13.98 -2.37
CA THR A 556 -12.39 14.05 -0.89
C THR A 556 -10.94 14.22 -0.42
N ALA A 557 -10.02 13.47 -1.03
CA ALA A 557 -8.62 13.46 -0.67
C ALA A 557 -7.91 14.76 -1.08
N THR A 558 -8.18 15.25 -2.30
CA THR A 558 -7.53 16.45 -2.87
C THR A 558 -8.28 17.75 -2.61
N ALA A 559 -9.33 17.74 -1.78
CA ALA A 559 -10.09 18.94 -1.44
C ALA A 559 -9.17 20.09 -0.96
N SER A 560 -9.51 21.32 -1.36
CA SER A 560 -8.77 22.52 -1.00
C SER A 560 -9.69 23.55 -0.34
N ASP A 561 -9.10 24.42 0.49
CA ASP A 561 -9.81 25.54 1.10
C ASP A 561 -10.52 26.36 0.03
N ARG A 562 -11.70 26.89 0.37
CA ARG A 562 -12.46 27.74 -0.56
C ARG A 562 -11.62 28.96 -0.95
N PRO A 563 -11.51 29.28 -2.25
CA PRO A 563 -10.79 30.47 -2.69
C PRO A 563 -11.47 31.75 -2.18
N GLN A 564 -12.80 31.73 -2.05
CA GLN A 564 -13.63 32.80 -1.48
C GLN A 564 -14.81 32.16 -0.74
N ARG A 565 -15.33 32.82 0.30
CA ARG A 565 -16.38 32.25 1.17
C ARG A 565 -17.62 31.76 0.41
N GLU A 566 -17.99 32.47 -0.65
CA GLU A 566 -19.17 32.21 -1.48
C GLU A 566 -18.91 31.28 -2.67
N THR A 567 -17.65 30.99 -3.00
CA THR A 567 -17.26 30.13 -4.13
C THR A 567 -16.87 28.76 -3.62
N LEU A 568 -17.63 27.73 -4.01
CA LEU A 568 -17.31 26.35 -3.65
C LEU A 568 -16.02 25.89 -4.34
N ASP A 569 -15.22 25.10 -3.63
CA ASP A 569 -14.19 24.29 -4.27
C ASP A 569 -14.87 23.27 -5.20
N ILE A 570 -14.22 22.93 -6.32
CA ILE A 570 -14.76 21.94 -7.28
C ILE A 570 -15.07 20.60 -6.60
N SER A 571 -14.28 20.22 -5.59
CA SER A 571 -14.53 19.00 -4.83
C SER A 571 -15.82 19.09 -4.04
N GLU A 572 -16.09 20.23 -3.40
CA GLU A 572 -17.33 20.45 -2.66
C GLU A 572 -18.54 20.47 -3.59
N GLU A 573 -18.44 21.14 -4.75
CA GLU A 573 -19.47 21.19 -5.80
C GLU A 573 -19.86 19.77 -6.27
N LEU A 574 -18.86 18.98 -6.68
CA LEU A 574 -19.11 17.68 -7.30
C LEU A 574 -19.47 16.59 -6.28
N LEU A 575 -18.94 16.66 -5.06
CA LEU A 575 -19.39 15.77 -3.98
C LEU A 575 -20.87 16.02 -3.63
N ARG A 576 -21.34 17.28 -3.58
CA ARG A 576 -22.76 17.58 -3.38
C ARG A 576 -23.62 16.98 -4.48
N HIS A 577 -23.20 17.15 -5.74
CA HIS A 577 -23.92 16.57 -6.88
C HIS A 577 -24.03 15.04 -6.77
N LEU A 578 -22.92 14.36 -6.47
CA LEU A 578 -22.91 12.90 -6.29
C LEU A 578 -23.78 12.45 -5.10
N SER A 579 -23.75 13.18 -3.98
CA SER A 579 -24.62 12.94 -2.82
C SER A 579 -26.10 13.00 -3.16
N GLU A 580 -26.52 14.05 -3.88
CA GLU A 580 -27.93 14.34 -4.11
C GLU A 580 -28.51 13.49 -5.25
N HIS A 581 -27.74 13.30 -6.33
CA HIS A 581 -28.28 12.83 -7.60
C HIS A 581 -27.85 11.41 -8.00
N HIS A 582 -26.70 10.91 -7.57
CA HIS A 582 -26.15 9.64 -8.09
C HIS A 582 -26.95 8.39 -7.68
N ALA A 583 -27.01 7.34 -8.50
CA ALA A 583 -27.82 6.15 -8.20
C ALA A 583 -27.16 5.19 -7.16
N ASP A 584 -25.84 5.12 -7.10
CA ASP A 584 -25.11 4.24 -6.18
C ASP A 584 -25.17 4.72 -4.72
N ALA A 585 -25.78 3.92 -3.85
CA ALA A 585 -25.89 4.21 -2.42
C ALA A 585 -24.53 4.30 -1.71
N THR A 586 -23.52 3.57 -2.19
CA THR A 586 -22.17 3.60 -1.60
C THR A 586 -21.47 4.93 -1.90
N THR A 587 -21.52 5.39 -3.16
CA THR A 587 -21.05 6.73 -3.53
C THR A 587 -21.77 7.82 -2.74
N LYS A 588 -23.12 7.79 -2.67
CA LYS A 588 -23.91 8.78 -1.92
C LYS A 588 -23.49 8.87 -0.46
N ARG A 589 -23.46 7.73 0.23
CA ARG A 589 -23.06 7.65 1.64
C ARG A 589 -21.64 8.18 1.87
N PHE A 590 -20.72 7.92 0.94
CA PHE A 590 -19.37 8.45 1.04
C PHE A 590 -19.31 9.96 0.83
N CYS A 591 -20.05 10.49 -0.14
CA CYS A 591 -20.13 11.93 -0.39
C CYS A 591 -20.77 12.64 0.81
N ASP A 592 -21.85 12.10 1.38
CA ASP A 592 -22.48 12.63 2.59
C ASP A 592 -21.49 12.65 3.76
N TRP A 593 -20.79 11.54 3.97
CA TRP A 593 -19.74 11.44 4.99
C TRP A 593 -18.67 12.52 4.78
N ALA A 594 -18.11 12.64 3.57
CA ALA A 594 -17.09 13.63 3.24
C ALA A 594 -17.59 15.07 3.45
N LEU A 595 -18.78 15.41 2.94
CA LEU A 595 -19.37 16.75 3.06
C LEU A 595 -19.59 17.16 4.53
N ASN A 596 -19.93 16.21 5.40
CA ASN A 596 -20.24 16.49 6.80
C ASN A 596 -19.02 16.84 7.65
N PHE A 597 -17.84 16.23 7.41
CA PHE A 597 -16.65 16.49 8.23
C PHE A 597 -15.57 17.31 7.51
N ARG A 598 -15.41 17.13 6.19
CA ARG A 598 -14.23 17.64 5.43
C ARG A 598 -14.32 19.13 5.19
N PHE A 599 -15.52 19.69 5.00
CA PHE A 599 -15.73 21.10 4.62
C PHE A 599 -16.37 21.89 5.76
N GLU A 600 -15.65 22.87 6.30
CA GLU A 600 -16.17 23.73 7.36
C GLU A 600 -16.98 24.90 6.76
N SER A 601 -18.29 24.90 7.01
CA SER A 601 -19.23 25.87 6.42
C SER A 601 -18.95 27.32 6.85
N GLU A 602 -18.43 27.52 8.06
CA GLU A 602 -18.21 28.86 8.62
C GLU A 602 -16.95 29.53 8.06
N THR A 603 -15.85 28.78 7.96
CA THR A 603 -14.52 29.28 7.60
C THR A 603 -14.16 29.01 6.14
N GLY A 604 -14.85 28.07 5.47
CA GLY A 604 -14.48 27.58 4.14
C GLY A 604 -13.22 26.71 4.14
N ARG A 605 -12.72 26.31 5.32
CA ARG A 605 -11.52 25.47 5.44
C ARG A 605 -11.83 24.00 5.26
N VAL A 606 -10.82 23.29 4.77
CA VAL A 606 -10.83 21.85 4.56
C VAL A 606 -10.11 21.14 5.72
N ARG A 607 -10.85 20.34 6.49
CA ARG A 607 -10.36 19.68 7.73
C ARG A 607 -9.65 18.35 7.45
N PRO A 608 -8.49 18.03 8.05
CA PRO A 608 -7.77 16.77 7.81
C PRO A 608 -8.65 15.52 7.99
N LEU A 609 -8.34 14.43 7.28
CA LEU A 609 -9.11 13.18 7.35
C LEU A 609 -9.19 12.59 8.77
N LEU A 610 -8.17 12.82 9.60
CA LEU A 610 -8.17 12.45 11.02
C LEU A 610 -9.40 12.97 11.78
N HIS A 611 -9.97 14.11 11.38
CA HIS A 611 -11.15 14.69 12.04
C HIS A 611 -12.41 13.85 11.88
N ALA A 612 -12.45 12.88 10.96
CA ALA A 612 -13.58 11.99 10.80
C ALA A 612 -13.66 10.89 11.88
N ALA A 613 -12.66 10.76 12.76
CA ALA A 613 -12.69 9.86 13.92
C ALA A 613 -13.52 10.40 15.10
N TRP A 614 -14.09 11.61 15.02
CA TRP A 614 -14.65 12.36 16.14
C TRP A 614 -16.16 12.55 16.08
#